data_AF-A0A1H8QPW9-F1
#
_entry.id   AF-A0A1H8QPW9-F1
#
_cell.length_a   1.000
_cell.length_b   1.000
_cell.length_c   1.000
_cell.angle_alpha   90.00
_cell.angle_beta   90.00
_cell.angle_gamma   90.00
#
_symmetry.space_group_name_H-M   'P 1'
#
loop_
_entity.id
_entity.type
_entity.pdbx_description
1 polymer ?
#
loop_
_entity_poly.entity_id
_entity_poly.type
_entity_poly.pdbx_seq_one_letter_code
_entity_poly.pdbx_strand_id
1 'polypeptide(L)'
;MYPKDLIGKRITDIYCLVKIGQYELDFASCFIELEGGVFVSIPYDFNDEVRIETPDPGAKSIFLHPSIKIEHVNPGKKSIAELAYNNYTGWKRLIVKIRHIFAYRPYKTEFAENKLMNIKGRGIVDLLSSGFEDEKLIVELDNGYFITETTLAPSGLGLAGINYFTCLADLLDGEEDDLMRLSTTWASL
;
A
#
# COMPACT_ATOMS: atom_id res chain seq x y z
N MET A 1 -10.24 3.80 18.99
CA MET A 1 -9.32 2.68 18.71
C MET A 1 -7.98 3.33 18.42
N TYR A 2 -6.91 2.84 19.00
CA TYR A 2 -5.54 3.31 18.76
C TYR A 2 -4.73 2.25 18.01
N PRO A 3 -3.56 2.59 17.47
CA PRO A 3 -2.81 1.67 16.61
C PRO A 3 -2.45 0.37 17.33
N LYS A 4 -2.17 0.44 18.64
CA LYS A 4 -1.98 -0.75 19.49
C LYS A 4 -3.17 -1.73 19.52
N ASP A 5 -4.39 -1.23 19.34
CA ASP A 5 -5.60 -2.06 19.36
C ASP A 5 -5.76 -2.88 18.06
N LEU A 6 -4.97 -2.56 17.03
CA LEU A 6 -4.87 -3.33 15.79
C LEU A 6 -4.02 -4.59 15.95
N ILE A 7 -3.07 -4.59 16.90
CA ILE A 7 -2.20 -5.75 17.14
C ILE A 7 -3.06 -6.95 17.57
N GLY A 8 -2.81 -8.09 16.94
CA GLY A 8 -3.55 -9.34 17.13
C GLY A 8 -4.86 -9.41 16.34
N LYS A 9 -5.32 -8.33 15.69
CA LYS A 9 -6.48 -8.37 14.77
C LYS A 9 -6.08 -9.02 13.46
N ARG A 10 -7.03 -9.72 12.83
CA ARG A 10 -6.82 -10.36 11.52
C ARG A 10 -7.46 -9.53 10.42
N ILE A 11 -6.75 -9.37 9.31
CA ILE A 11 -7.27 -8.73 8.10
C ILE A 11 -8.13 -9.73 7.35
N THR A 12 -9.43 -9.47 7.17
CA THR A 12 -10.34 -10.35 6.42
C THR A 12 -10.42 -9.96 4.95
N ASP A 13 -10.36 -8.67 4.65
CA ASP A 13 -10.33 -8.14 3.31
C ASP A 13 -9.67 -6.75 3.27
N ILE A 14 -9.29 -6.28 2.08
CA ILE A 14 -8.85 -4.90 1.88
C ILE A 14 -9.50 -4.35 0.63
N TYR A 15 -10.25 -3.26 0.79
CA TYR A 15 -10.93 -2.57 -0.29
C TYR A 15 -10.13 -1.34 -0.69
N CYS A 16 -9.89 -1.18 -1.99
CA CYS A 16 -9.22 0.00 -2.50
C CYS A 16 -10.13 0.69 -3.50
N LEU A 17 -10.30 2.00 -3.33
CA LEU A 17 -10.83 2.89 -4.34
C LEU A 17 -9.69 3.78 -4.81
N VAL A 18 -9.29 3.61 -6.06
CA VAL A 18 -8.35 4.52 -6.69
C VAL A 18 -9.17 5.53 -7.51
N LYS A 19 -8.72 6.77 -7.62
CA LYS A 19 -9.32 7.84 -8.43
C LYS A 19 -8.22 8.55 -9.20
N ILE A 20 -8.47 8.85 -10.47
CA ILE A 20 -7.58 9.70 -11.24
C ILE A 20 -7.92 11.14 -10.90
N GLY A 21 -6.95 11.88 -10.40
CA GLY A 21 -7.07 13.29 -10.15
C GLY A 21 -6.79 14.14 -11.38
N GLN A 22 -7.04 15.43 -11.23
CA GLN A 22 -6.53 16.44 -12.16
C GLN A 22 -5.02 16.60 -11.93
N TYR A 23 -4.28 17.05 -12.96
CA TYR A 23 -2.83 17.31 -12.89
C TYR A 23 -1.90 16.09 -12.73
N GLU A 24 -2.22 14.98 -13.41
CA GLU A 24 -1.32 13.80 -13.44
C GLU A 24 -1.05 13.21 -12.04
N LEU A 25 -2.05 13.25 -11.15
CA LEU A 25 -1.99 12.61 -9.84
C LEU A 25 -3.07 11.53 -9.73
N ASP A 26 -2.70 10.35 -9.25
CA ASP A 26 -3.63 9.31 -8.84
C ASP A 26 -3.80 9.34 -7.32
N PHE A 27 -5.05 9.18 -6.88
CA PHE A 27 -5.44 9.14 -5.48
C PHE A 27 -5.92 7.74 -5.12
N ALA A 28 -5.69 7.31 -3.90
CA ALA A 28 -6.27 6.08 -3.38
C ALA A 28 -6.88 6.30 -1.99
N SER A 29 -7.94 5.53 -1.73
CA SER A 29 -8.54 5.36 -0.41
C SER A 29 -8.63 3.87 -0.15
N CYS A 30 -7.92 3.40 0.86
CA CYS A 30 -7.88 2.00 1.24
C CYS A 30 -8.61 1.77 2.57
N PHE A 31 -9.41 0.72 2.62
CA PHE A 31 -10.20 0.31 3.76
C PHE A 31 -9.82 -1.12 4.13
N ILE A 32 -9.17 -1.30 5.28
CA ILE A 32 -8.78 -2.61 5.80
C ILE A 32 -9.95 -3.15 6.61
N GLU A 33 -10.53 -4.25 6.18
CA GLU A 33 -11.52 -4.97 6.95
C GLU A 33 -10.83 -5.88 7.96
N LEU A 34 -11.20 -5.74 9.22
CA LEU A 34 -10.75 -6.58 10.32
C LEU A 34 -11.81 -7.63 10.67
N GLU A 35 -11.37 -8.72 11.30
CA GLU A 35 -12.26 -9.70 11.90
C GLU A 35 -13.32 -9.02 12.78
N GLY A 36 -14.58 -9.38 12.54
CA GLY A 36 -15.75 -8.69 13.12
C GLY A 36 -16.40 -7.66 12.19
N GLY A 37 -15.88 -7.45 10.98
CA GLY A 37 -16.49 -6.61 9.93
C GLY A 37 -16.28 -5.11 10.14
N VAL A 38 -15.27 -4.73 10.92
CA VAL A 38 -14.90 -3.33 11.14
C VAL A 38 -13.91 -2.89 10.07
N PHE A 39 -14.14 -1.75 9.44
CA PHE A 39 -13.24 -1.18 8.45
C PHE A 39 -12.43 -0.05 9.06
N VAL A 40 -11.11 -0.09 8.86
CA VAL A 40 -10.18 0.93 9.35
C VAL A 40 -9.26 1.41 8.24
N SER A 41 -8.77 2.63 8.37
CA SER A 41 -7.61 3.09 7.59
C SER A 41 -6.32 2.93 8.40
N ILE A 42 -5.19 2.83 7.69
CA ILE A 42 -3.87 2.79 8.34
C ILE A 42 -3.60 4.19 8.95
N PRO A 43 -3.27 4.29 10.25
CA PRO A 43 -2.95 5.56 10.92
C PRO A 43 -1.61 6.14 10.46
N TYR A 44 -1.36 7.43 10.72
CA TYR A 44 -0.10 8.10 10.39
C TYR A 44 0.90 7.97 11.53
N ASP A 45 0.46 8.16 12.77
CA ASP A 45 1.32 8.06 13.96
C ASP A 45 0.86 6.98 14.96
N PHE A 46 1.75 6.58 15.85
CA PHE A 46 1.46 5.68 16.97
C PHE A 46 0.42 6.21 17.97
N ASN A 47 0.26 7.52 18.04
CA ASN A 47 -0.67 8.20 18.95
C ASN A 47 -1.97 8.61 18.27
N ASP A 48 -2.07 8.47 16.95
CA ASP A 48 -3.27 8.81 16.21
C ASP A 48 -4.42 7.86 16.51
N GLU A 49 -5.63 8.39 16.63
CA GLU A 49 -6.82 7.55 16.61
C GLU A 49 -6.95 6.85 15.25
N VAL A 50 -7.07 5.53 15.29
CA VAL A 50 -7.39 4.72 14.12
C VAL A 50 -8.80 5.05 13.68
N ARG A 51 -8.93 5.57 12.46
CA ARG A 51 -10.23 5.94 11.89
C ARG A 51 -10.99 4.69 11.53
N ILE A 52 -12.21 4.59 12.08
CA ILE A 52 -13.21 3.62 11.64
C ILE A 52 -13.99 4.26 10.49
N GLU A 53 -14.00 3.59 9.35
CA GLU A 53 -14.54 4.14 8.11
C GLU A 53 -15.66 3.24 7.57
N THR A 54 -16.47 3.77 6.67
CA THR A 54 -17.36 2.94 5.84
C THR A 54 -16.74 2.89 4.45
N PRO A 55 -16.50 1.70 3.89
CA PRO A 55 -15.88 1.58 2.58
C PRO A 55 -16.77 2.24 1.52
N ASP A 56 -16.14 2.99 0.61
CA ASP A 56 -16.84 3.60 -0.52
C ASP A 56 -17.51 2.49 -1.37
N PRO A 57 -18.78 2.65 -1.81
CA PRO A 57 -19.47 1.64 -2.62
C PRO A 57 -18.74 1.24 -3.92
N GLY A 58 -17.91 2.13 -4.44
CA GLY A 58 -17.05 1.89 -5.60
C GLY A 58 -15.77 1.12 -5.29
N ALA A 59 -15.35 1.06 -4.02
CA ALA A 59 -14.15 0.36 -3.60
C ALA A 59 -14.26 -1.13 -3.91
N LYS A 60 -13.15 -1.73 -4.34
CA LYS A 60 -13.08 -3.14 -4.72
C LYS A 60 -12.07 -3.85 -3.86
N SER A 61 -12.40 -5.09 -3.46
CA SER A 61 -11.45 -5.95 -2.79
C SER A 61 -10.21 -6.17 -3.67
N ILE A 62 -9.03 -6.06 -3.08
CA ILE A 62 -7.77 -6.36 -3.77
C ILE A 62 -7.52 -7.87 -3.90
N PHE A 63 -8.37 -8.69 -3.26
CA PHE A 63 -8.33 -10.16 -3.27
C PHE A 63 -9.32 -10.79 -4.28
N LEU A 64 -9.98 -9.98 -5.12
CA LEU A 64 -11.04 -10.44 -6.03
C LEU A 64 -10.60 -11.54 -7.01
N HIS A 65 -9.32 -11.58 -7.40
CA HIS A 65 -8.83 -12.56 -8.36
C HIS A 65 -7.45 -13.10 -7.94
N PRO A 66 -7.19 -14.41 -8.11
CA PRO A 66 -5.88 -15.02 -7.82
C PRO A 66 -4.78 -14.58 -8.78
N SER A 67 -5.11 -13.81 -9.82
CA SER A 67 -4.16 -13.25 -10.78
C SER A 67 -4.41 -11.77 -10.99
N ILE A 68 -3.34 -10.99 -11.04
CA ILE A 68 -3.37 -9.57 -11.36
C ILE A 68 -2.99 -9.36 -12.82
N LYS A 69 -3.64 -8.38 -13.47
CA LYS A 69 -3.27 -7.96 -14.83
C LYS A 69 -2.20 -6.88 -14.73
N ILE A 70 -1.02 -7.16 -15.30
CA ILE A 70 0.07 -6.21 -15.44
C ILE A 70 0.00 -5.61 -16.84
N GLU A 71 -0.12 -4.29 -16.92
CA GLU A 71 -0.13 -3.55 -18.19
C GLU A 71 1.21 -2.83 -18.37
N HIS A 72 1.98 -3.22 -19.38
CA HIS A 72 3.25 -2.57 -19.66
C HIS A 72 3.00 -1.35 -20.54
N VAL A 73 3.41 -0.19 -20.02
CA VAL A 73 3.07 1.12 -20.60
C VAL A 73 4.27 1.85 -21.23
N ASN A 74 5.48 1.31 -21.14
CA ASN A 74 6.71 1.93 -21.69
C ASN A 74 7.53 0.94 -22.54
N PRO A 75 7.29 0.84 -23.87
CA PRO A 75 7.96 -0.12 -24.74
C PRO A 75 9.46 0.16 -24.92
N GLY A 76 9.88 1.42 -24.71
CA GLY A 76 11.27 1.84 -24.84
C GLY A 76 12.17 1.49 -23.66
N LYS A 77 11.61 0.90 -22.58
CA LYS A 77 12.31 0.67 -21.28
C LYS A 77 13.03 1.91 -20.75
N LYS A 78 12.58 3.11 -21.13
CA LYS A 78 13.13 4.36 -20.60
C LYS A 78 12.96 4.34 -19.09
N SER A 79 13.99 4.67 -18.35
CA SER A 79 13.90 4.69 -16.89
C SER A 79 12.83 5.71 -16.45
N ILE A 80 12.26 5.52 -15.24
CA ILE A 80 11.39 6.53 -14.63
C ILE A 80 12.13 7.88 -14.57
N ALA A 81 13.44 7.90 -14.35
CA ALA A 81 14.28 9.11 -14.40
C ALA A 81 14.36 9.77 -15.80
N GLU A 82 14.32 9.00 -16.88
CA GLU A 82 14.27 9.52 -18.26
C GLU A 82 12.88 9.99 -18.67
N LEU A 83 11.82 9.49 -18.02
CA LEU A 83 10.46 9.98 -18.17
C LEU A 83 10.15 11.16 -17.21
N ALA A 84 10.84 11.19 -16.06
CA ALA A 84 10.72 12.14 -14.96
C ALA A 84 11.98 13.02 -14.87
N TYR A 85 12.37 13.66 -15.98
CA TYR A 85 13.24 14.85 -15.95
C TYR A 85 12.50 16.07 -15.34
N ASN A 86 11.70 15.82 -14.31
CA ASN A 86 11.14 16.72 -13.31
C ASN A 86 10.57 15.85 -12.16
N ASN A 87 11.47 15.43 -11.27
CA ASN A 87 11.27 14.97 -9.90
C ASN A 87 10.74 13.54 -9.62
N TYR A 88 11.46 12.88 -8.69
CA TYR A 88 11.19 11.66 -7.92
C TYR A 88 11.69 10.31 -8.46
N THR A 89 12.74 9.81 -7.80
CA THR A 89 13.39 8.51 -7.97
C THR A 89 12.99 7.52 -6.86
N GLY A 90 12.81 6.25 -7.22
CA GLY A 90 13.23 5.10 -6.39
C GLY A 90 12.18 4.36 -5.56
N TRP A 91 11.22 3.65 -6.17
CA TRP A 91 10.42 2.63 -5.45
C TRP A 91 10.02 1.46 -6.38
N LYS A 92 10.18 0.21 -5.93
CA LYS A 92 9.63 -1.00 -6.59
C LYS A 92 8.31 -1.37 -5.93
N ARG A 93 7.16 -1.22 -6.61
CA ARG A 93 5.81 -1.42 -6.02
C ARG A 93 4.82 -2.08 -6.98
N LEU A 94 3.84 -2.81 -6.42
CA LEU A 94 2.83 -3.57 -7.15
C LEU A 94 1.61 -2.71 -7.50
N ILE A 95 1.28 -2.68 -8.79
CA ILE A 95 0.24 -1.85 -9.41
C ILE A 95 -1.15 -2.45 -9.16
N VAL A 96 -2.01 -1.76 -8.40
CA VAL A 96 -3.47 -1.92 -8.48
C VAL A 96 -3.98 -0.92 -9.51
N LYS A 97 -4.48 -1.44 -10.64
CA LYS A 97 -4.95 -0.68 -11.81
C LYS A 97 -5.83 0.53 -11.51
N ILE A 98 -5.54 1.66 -12.17
CA ILE A 98 -6.55 2.49 -12.85
C ILE A 98 -6.12 2.91 -14.26
N ARG A 99 -7.13 2.97 -15.13
CA ARG A 99 -7.10 3.24 -16.57
C ARG A 99 -6.63 4.66 -16.91
N HIS A 100 -5.72 4.73 -17.87
CA HIS A 100 -5.48 5.86 -18.79
C HIS A 100 -4.74 7.09 -18.25
N ILE A 101 -3.41 7.03 -18.28
CA ILE A 101 -2.63 8.18 -18.75
C ILE A 101 -2.91 8.34 -20.25
N PHE A 102 -3.31 9.53 -20.70
CA PHE A 102 -3.56 9.86 -22.11
C PHE A 102 -2.33 9.75 -23.03
N ALA A 103 -1.14 9.42 -22.50
CA ALA A 103 0.11 9.28 -23.25
C ALA A 103 0.64 7.83 -23.36
N TYR A 104 0.05 6.84 -22.68
CA TYR A 104 0.62 5.48 -22.68
C TYR A 104 -0.42 4.40 -22.98
N ARG A 105 -0.54 4.02 -24.25
CA ARG A 105 -1.27 2.82 -24.65
C ARG A 105 -0.49 1.58 -24.18
N PRO A 106 -1.09 0.65 -23.41
CA PRO A 106 -0.43 -0.60 -23.06
C PRO A 106 0.01 -1.32 -24.32
N TYR A 107 1.30 -1.63 -24.44
CA TYR A 107 1.83 -2.38 -25.58
C TYR A 107 1.89 -3.88 -25.30
N LYS A 108 1.87 -4.27 -24.02
CA LYS A 108 1.85 -5.65 -23.56
C LYS A 108 0.96 -5.78 -22.33
N THR A 109 0.23 -6.88 -22.27
CA THR A 109 -0.55 -7.30 -21.10
C THR A 109 -0.02 -8.65 -20.65
N GLU A 110 0.25 -8.78 -19.36
CA GLU A 110 0.57 -10.06 -18.72
C GLU A 110 -0.37 -10.30 -17.54
N PHE A 111 -0.51 -11.56 -17.16
CA PHE A 111 -1.17 -11.94 -15.92
C PHE A 111 -0.13 -12.59 -15.02
N ALA A 112 -0.01 -12.08 -13.81
CA ALA A 112 0.85 -12.61 -12.78
C ALA A 112 0.02 -13.13 -11.61
N GLU A 113 0.60 -14.01 -10.80
CA GLU A 113 0.00 -14.43 -9.55
C GLU A 113 -0.26 -13.23 -8.64
N ASN A 114 -1.44 -13.20 -8.02
CA ASN A 114 -1.78 -12.18 -7.03
C ASN A 114 -1.17 -12.52 -5.68
N LYS A 115 0.07 -12.08 -5.46
CA LYS A 115 0.77 -12.28 -4.18
C LYS A 115 0.07 -11.63 -2.98
N LEU A 116 -0.84 -10.66 -3.20
CA LEU A 116 -1.64 -10.06 -2.13
C LEU A 116 -2.55 -11.09 -1.45
N MET A 117 -2.88 -12.19 -2.12
CA MET A 117 -3.64 -13.29 -1.51
C MET A 117 -2.99 -13.84 -0.23
N ASN A 118 -1.67 -13.65 -0.06
CA ASN A 118 -0.95 -14.05 1.16
C ASN A 118 -1.26 -13.15 2.37
N ILE A 119 -1.83 -11.95 2.17
CA ILE A 119 -2.24 -11.01 3.23
C ILE A 119 -3.61 -11.39 3.79
N LYS A 120 -4.48 -12.00 2.98
CA LYS A 120 -5.85 -12.33 3.40
C LYS A 120 -5.83 -13.30 4.59
N GLY A 121 -6.53 -12.93 5.65
CA GLY A 121 -6.64 -13.67 6.89
C GLY A 121 -5.44 -13.57 7.82
N ARG A 122 -4.42 -12.74 7.53
CA ARG A 122 -3.22 -12.61 8.38
C ARG A 122 -3.46 -11.73 9.59
N GLY A 123 -2.85 -12.09 10.71
CA GLY A 123 -2.83 -11.28 11.93
C GLY A 123 -1.82 -10.15 11.82
N ILE A 124 -2.18 -8.98 12.35
CA ILE A 124 -1.27 -7.85 12.54
C ILE A 124 -0.43 -8.12 13.78
N VAL A 125 0.89 -8.07 13.66
CA VAL A 125 1.81 -8.33 14.78
C VAL A 125 2.46 -7.06 15.32
N ASP A 126 2.67 -6.07 14.47
CA ASP A 126 3.27 -4.80 14.87
C ASP A 126 2.92 -3.69 13.86
N LEU A 127 3.25 -2.47 14.24
CA LEU A 127 3.19 -1.28 13.39
C LEU A 127 4.55 -0.59 13.45
N LEU A 128 5.05 -0.16 12.31
CA LEU A 128 6.36 0.47 12.18
C LEU A 128 6.19 1.90 11.66
N SER A 129 7.00 2.81 12.18
CA SER A 129 7.09 4.19 11.70
C SER A 129 8.46 4.40 11.07
N SER A 130 8.48 5.04 9.91
CA SER A 130 9.69 5.57 9.25
C SER A 130 10.16 6.89 9.90
N GLY A 131 9.39 7.45 10.83
CA GLY A 131 9.67 8.74 11.46
C GLY A 131 9.21 9.95 10.65
N PHE A 132 8.67 9.74 9.44
CA PHE A 132 8.09 10.81 8.62
C PHE A 132 6.61 11.03 8.97
N GLU A 133 6.27 12.25 9.39
CA GLU A 133 4.92 12.61 9.87
C GLU A 133 3.82 12.53 8.79
N ASP A 134 4.20 12.55 7.51
CA ASP A 134 3.27 12.49 6.37
C ASP A 134 3.12 11.09 5.78
N GLU A 135 3.81 10.10 6.34
CA GLU A 135 3.72 8.70 5.93
C GLU A 135 2.79 7.91 6.86
N LYS A 136 2.04 6.99 6.26
CA LYS A 136 1.24 6.05 7.04
C LYS A 136 2.13 4.99 7.65
N LEU A 137 1.78 4.55 8.85
CA LEU A 137 2.46 3.43 9.50
C LEU A 137 2.53 2.20 8.59
N ILE A 138 3.59 1.44 8.74
CA ILE A 138 3.75 0.16 8.06
C ILE A 138 3.21 -0.93 8.98
N VAL A 139 2.26 -1.71 8.49
CA VAL A 139 1.67 -2.82 9.23
C VAL A 139 2.49 -4.09 8.98
N GLU A 140 3.02 -4.70 10.02
CA GLU A 140 3.68 -6.00 9.95
C GLU A 140 2.68 -7.13 10.24
N LEU A 141 2.77 -8.20 9.47
CA LEU A 141 1.87 -9.35 9.52
C LEU A 141 2.57 -10.61 10.07
N ASP A 142 1.78 -11.54 10.60
CA ASP A 142 2.25 -12.79 11.23
C ASP A 142 3.08 -13.71 10.32
N ASN A 143 2.99 -13.52 9.00
CA ASN A 143 3.73 -14.27 7.99
C ASN A 143 4.98 -13.52 7.50
N GLY A 144 5.37 -12.42 8.14
CA GLY A 144 6.53 -11.60 7.79
C GLY A 144 6.31 -10.65 6.61
N TYR A 145 5.06 -10.53 6.11
CA TYR A 145 4.71 -9.52 5.12
C TYR A 145 4.51 -8.17 5.79
N PHE A 146 4.76 -7.11 5.03
CA PHE A 146 4.51 -5.73 5.44
C PHE A 146 3.54 -5.09 4.46
N ILE A 147 2.64 -4.24 4.95
CA ILE A 147 1.75 -3.43 4.11
C ILE A 147 1.75 -1.97 4.56
N THR A 148 1.58 -1.05 3.61
CA THR A 148 1.31 0.37 3.87
C THR A 148 0.40 0.92 2.78
N GLU A 149 -0.02 2.17 2.91
CA GLU A 149 -0.87 2.86 1.94
C GLU A 149 -0.19 4.12 1.43
N THR A 150 -0.24 4.33 0.12
CA THR A 150 0.09 5.60 -0.51
C THR A 150 -1.20 6.24 -1.01
N THR A 151 -1.60 7.35 -0.40
CA THR A 151 -2.86 8.03 -0.71
C THR A 151 -2.80 8.84 -2.00
N LEU A 152 -1.60 9.29 -2.39
CA LEU A 152 -1.37 10.15 -3.54
C LEU A 152 -0.06 9.76 -4.23
N ALA A 153 -0.08 9.66 -5.56
CA ALA A 153 1.13 9.46 -6.35
C ALA A 153 1.00 10.02 -7.77
N PRO A 154 2.11 10.21 -8.50
CA PRO A 154 2.05 10.56 -9.92
C PRO A 154 1.27 9.52 -10.73
N SER A 155 0.47 10.00 -11.66
CA SER A 155 -0.53 9.21 -12.37
C SER A 155 0.10 8.13 -13.25
N GLY A 156 -0.53 6.96 -13.22
CA GLY A 156 -0.18 5.75 -13.95
C GLY A 156 1.20 5.17 -13.66
N LEU A 157 1.84 5.58 -12.57
CA LEU A 157 2.89 4.79 -11.92
C LEU A 157 2.30 3.64 -11.08
N GLY A 158 0.99 3.68 -10.81
CA GLY A 158 0.29 2.64 -10.04
C GLY A 158 0.76 2.55 -8.59
N LEU A 159 1.25 3.67 -8.05
CA LEU A 159 1.82 3.76 -6.70
C LEU A 159 0.77 4.13 -5.64
N ALA A 160 -0.37 4.70 -6.05
CA ALA A 160 -1.47 5.01 -5.15
C ALA A 160 -2.26 3.75 -4.82
N GLY A 161 -2.42 3.45 -3.52
CA GLY A 161 -3.11 2.28 -3.01
C GLY A 161 -2.32 1.54 -1.94
N ILE A 162 -2.66 0.26 -1.75
CA ILE A 162 -1.93 -0.64 -0.86
C ILE A 162 -0.62 -1.09 -1.50
N ASN A 163 0.46 -0.84 -0.78
CA ASN A 163 1.77 -1.39 -1.07
C ASN A 163 2.02 -2.57 -0.13
N TYR A 164 2.73 -3.59 -0.61
CA TYR A 164 3.15 -4.71 0.21
C TYR A 164 4.60 -5.10 -0.07
N PHE A 165 5.22 -5.69 0.94
CA PHE A 165 6.61 -6.16 0.92
C PHE A 165 6.62 -7.58 1.49
N THR A 166 7.43 -8.46 0.90
CA THR A 166 7.43 -9.88 1.31
C THR A 166 8.40 -10.18 2.45
N CYS A 167 9.31 -9.25 2.72
CA CYS A 167 10.20 -9.27 3.86
C CYS A 167 10.69 -7.85 4.20
N LEU A 168 11.37 -7.70 5.33
CA LEU A 168 11.95 -6.43 5.77
C LEU A 168 12.99 -5.90 4.78
N ALA A 169 13.78 -6.78 4.16
CA ALA A 169 14.77 -6.37 3.17
C ALA A 169 14.13 -5.74 1.91
N ASP A 170 12.92 -6.18 1.52
CA ASP A 170 12.18 -5.56 0.42
C ASP A 170 11.66 -4.17 0.80
N LEU A 171 11.26 -4.00 2.06
CA LEU A 171 10.75 -2.74 2.60
C LEU A 171 11.85 -1.67 2.67
N LEU A 172 13.04 -2.06 3.10
CA LEU A 172 14.18 -1.18 3.29
C LEU A 172 14.97 -0.89 2.00
N ASP A 173 14.68 -1.60 0.89
CA ASP A 173 15.39 -1.55 -0.40
C ASP A 173 16.94 -1.59 -0.30
N GLY A 174 17.47 -2.18 0.77
CA GLY A 174 18.91 -2.30 1.03
C GLY A 174 19.55 -1.15 1.80
N GLU A 175 18.78 -0.19 2.31
CA GLU A 175 19.24 0.85 3.23
C GLU A 175 18.96 0.48 4.70
N GLU A 176 19.79 0.96 5.63
CA GLU A 176 19.46 0.89 7.06
C GLU A 176 18.53 2.07 7.39
N ASP A 177 17.23 1.86 7.24
CA ASP A 177 16.24 2.80 7.76
C ASP A 177 15.96 2.47 9.24
N ASP A 178 15.99 3.50 10.10
CA ASP A 178 15.66 3.42 11.52
C ASP A 178 14.14 3.29 11.71
N LEU A 179 13.57 2.16 11.27
CA LEU A 179 12.16 1.87 11.50
C LEU A 179 11.91 1.65 12.99
N MET A 180 11.12 2.53 13.59
CA MET A 180 10.68 2.35 14.97
C MET A 180 9.50 1.39 15.01
N ARG A 181 9.56 0.37 15.85
CA ARG A 181 8.42 -0.51 16.11
C ARG A 181 7.56 0.06 17.23
N LEU A 182 6.24 -0.02 17.08
CA LEU A 182 5.32 0.34 18.14
C LEU A 182 5.63 -0.49 19.38
N SER A 183 5.85 -1.79 19.26
CA SER A 183 6.22 -2.66 20.40
C SER A 183 7.45 -2.19 21.20
N THR A 184 8.45 -1.58 20.55
CA THR A 184 9.67 -1.09 21.23
C THR A 184 9.47 0.19 22.03
N THR A 185 8.51 1.05 21.67
CA THR A 185 8.26 2.29 22.42
C THR A 185 7.64 2.02 23.80
N TRP A 186 6.88 0.92 23.94
CA TRP A 186 6.29 0.50 25.23
C TRP A 186 7.29 -0.16 26.18
N ALA A 187 8.34 -0.80 25.67
CA ALA A 187 9.38 -1.39 26.52
C ALA A 187 10.21 -0.33 27.30
N SER A 188 9.98 0.95 27.00
CA SER A 188 10.66 2.11 27.57
C SER A 188 9.82 2.83 28.65
N LEU A 189 8.62 2.33 28.98
CA LEU A 189 7.70 2.85 30.00
C LEU A 189 7.50 1.82 31.12
#